data_AF-A0A6G0VYL6-F1
#
_entry.id   AF-A0A6G0VYL6-F1
#
_cell.length_a   1.000
_cell.length_b   1.000
_cell.length_c   1.000
_cell.angle_alpha   90.00
_cell.angle_beta   90.00
_cell.angle_gamma   90.00
#
_symmetry.space_group_name_H-M   'P 1'
#
loop_
_entity.id
_entity.type
_entity.pdbx_description
1 polymer ?
#
loop_
_entity_poly.entity_id
_entity_poly.type
_entity_poly.pdbx_seq_one_letter_code
_entity_poly.pdbx_strand_id
1 'polypeptide(L)'
;MSRIICSSVSSKLQVSTSDSSCQTPLHLTNKTPRKLKLQNEFQAKNKEIKDMKKQINAITQRLVQVNTIEQMLTLCNKFLPPIYVNRINTKAVGYRYSNEFKQLALTIYFLEPRAYRFLQSTLALPNPCTLRCITTNYEITPECVLCADKMSIKSNLFYNIRKDEIIGFNETNNR
;
A
#
# COMPACT_ATOMS: atom_id res chain seq x y z
N MET A 1 -4.01 -54.10 15.90
CA MET A 1 -3.55 -54.30 17.30
C MET A 1 -2.04 -54.04 17.30
N SER A 2 -1.43 -53.11 18.03
CA SER A 2 -1.83 -52.27 19.16
C SER A 2 -0.88 -51.06 19.20
N ARG A 3 -1.38 -49.91 19.64
CA ARG A 3 -0.55 -48.72 19.92
C ARG A 3 0.30 -49.01 21.17
N ILE A 4 1.61 -48.79 21.10
CA ILE A 4 2.46 -48.76 22.28
C ILE A 4 2.54 -47.30 22.75
N ILE A 5 1.88 -47.06 23.87
CA ILE A 5 1.92 -45.82 24.66
C ILE A 5 3.16 -45.92 25.54
N CYS A 6 4.18 -45.08 25.32
CA CYS A 6 5.24 -44.90 26.30
C CYS A 6 4.77 -43.90 27.36
N SER A 7 4.33 -44.42 28.49
CA SER A 7 4.15 -43.66 29.73
C SER A 7 5.51 -43.22 30.26
N SER A 8 5.68 -41.92 30.48
CA SER A 8 6.84 -41.38 31.19
C SER A 8 6.73 -41.71 32.68
N VAL A 9 7.35 -42.82 33.08
CA VAL A 9 7.60 -43.13 34.49
C VAL A 9 8.64 -42.14 35.00
N SER A 10 8.22 -41.22 35.86
CA SER A 10 9.11 -40.35 36.63
C SER A 10 9.76 -41.16 37.75
N SER A 11 10.86 -41.83 37.43
CA SER A 11 11.73 -42.46 38.42
C SER A 11 12.58 -41.37 39.08
N LYS A 12 12.26 -41.03 40.33
CA LYS A 12 13.17 -40.30 41.24
C LYS A 12 14.42 -41.15 41.47
N LEU A 13 15.46 -40.92 40.67
CA LEU A 13 16.81 -41.34 41.01
C LEU A 13 17.27 -40.54 42.23
N GLN A 14 17.29 -41.18 43.40
CA GLN A 14 18.04 -40.70 44.56
C GLN A 14 19.52 -40.74 44.20
N VAL A 15 20.06 -39.59 43.80
CA VAL A 15 21.49 -39.39 43.66
C VAL A 15 22.08 -39.35 45.07
N SER A 16 23.02 -40.25 45.33
CA SER A 16 23.84 -40.31 46.53
C SER A 16 24.52 -38.95 46.76
N THR A 17 24.27 -38.38 47.94
CA THR A 17 24.93 -37.19 48.45
C THR A 17 26.42 -37.50 48.65
N SER A 18 27.25 -37.10 47.69
CA SER A 18 28.70 -37.03 47.88
C SER A 18 29.02 -35.84 48.78
N ASP A 19 29.87 -36.07 49.78
CA ASP A 19 30.31 -35.07 50.75
C ASP A 19 30.95 -33.86 50.04
N SER A 20 30.31 -32.70 50.20
CA SER A 20 30.74 -31.41 49.63
C SER A 20 31.91 -30.74 50.37
N SER A 21 32.69 -31.52 51.12
CA SER A 21 33.67 -31.01 52.10
C SER A 21 34.82 -30.19 51.50
N CYS A 22 34.98 -30.18 50.17
CA CYS A 22 35.98 -29.38 49.44
C CYS A 22 35.41 -28.21 48.63
N GLN A 23 34.09 -27.97 48.65
CA GLN A 23 33.48 -26.96 47.78
C GLN A 23 33.24 -25.62 48.50
N THR A 24 33.64 -24.52 47.86
CA THR A 24 33.43 -23.17 48.42
C THR A 24 31.94 -22.91 48.63
N PRO A 25 31.48 -22.59 49.85
CA PRO A 25 30.06 -22.46 50.13
C PRO A 25 29.41 -21.38 49.26
N LEU A 26 28.19 -21.66 48.78
CA LEU A 26 27.49 -20.88 47.75
C LEU A 26 27.41 -19.36 48.06
N HIS A 27 27.29 -19.03 49.35
CA HIS A 27 27.24 -17.66 49.85
C HIS A 27 28.54 -16.87 49.58
N LEU A 28 29.71 -17.53 49.55
CA LEU A 28 31.01 -16.89 49.28
C LEU A 28 31.24 -16.62 47.78
N THR A 29 30.51 -17.29 46.88
CA THR A 29 30.80 -17.32 45.44
C THR A 29 29.70 -16.69 44.57
N ASN A 30 28.50 -16.44 45.12
CA ASN A 30 27.37 -15.92 44.36
C ASN A 30 27.42 -14.42 44.06
N LYS A 31 28.12 -13.63 44.88
CA LYS A 31 28.16 -12.16 44.77
C LYS A 31 29.51 -11.61 44.26
N THR A 32 30.23 -12.39 43.44
CA THR A 32 31.46 -11.87 42.85
C THR A 32 31.14 -10.70 41.89
N PRO A 33 32.00 -9.67 41.79
CA PRO A 33 31.76 -8.50 40.95
C PRO A 33 31.45 -8.86 39.49
N ARG A 34 32.16 -9.87 38.95
CA ARG A 34 31.93 -10.40 37.61
C ARG A 34 30.51 -10.96 37.42
N LYS A 35 30.02 -11.75 38.38
CA LYS A 35 28.68 -12.36 38.30
C LYS A 35 27.57 -11.31 38.40
N LEU A 36 27.75 -10.32 39.27
CA LEU A 36 26.80 -9.20 39.40
C LEU A 36 26.71 -8.38 38.10
N LYS A 37 27.85 -8.07 37.47
CA LYS A 37 27.87 -7.36 36.18
C LYS A 37 27.08 -8.11 35.10
N LEU A 38 27.31 -9.41 34.98
CA LEU A 38 26.59 -10.26 34.01
C LEU A 38 25.09 -10.36 34.31
N GLN A 39 24.69 -10.47 35.58
CA GLN A 39 23.28 -10.49 35.96
C GLN A 39 22.57 -9.19 35.62
N ASN A 40 23.22 -8.05 35.90
CA ASN A 40 22.66 -6.74 35.58
C ASN A 40 22.51 -6.54 34.06
N GLU A 41 23.51 -6.96 33.29
CA GLU A 41 23.46 -6.92 31.82
C GLU A 41 22.35 -7.82 31.26
N PHE A 42 22.22 -9.04 31.78
CA PHE A 42 21.15 -9.96 31.42
C PHE A 42 19.77 -9.40 31.76
N GLN A 43 19.60 -8.78 32.93
CA GLN A 43 18.35 -8.13 33.33
C GLN A 43 18.03 -6.93 32.42
N ALA A 44 19.02 -6.11 32.08
CA ALA A 44 18.85 -4.98 31.18
C ALA A 44 18.40 -5.44 29.79
N LYS A 45 19.06 -6.46 29.24
CA LYS A 45 18.68 -7.05 27.94
C LYS A 45 17.29 -7.69 27.97
N ASN A 46 16.93 -8.39 29.04
CA ASN A 46 15.58 -8.94 29.18
C ASN A 46 14.51 -7.85 29.28
N LYS A 47 14.80 -6.73 29.95
CA LYS A 47 13.91 -5.57 30.00
C LYS A 47 13.72 -4.97 28.61
N GLU A 48 14.81 -4.78 27.87
CA GLU A 48 14.81 -4.30 26.47
C GLU A 48 13.95 -5.21 25.58
N ILE A 49 14.13 -6.54 25.66
CA ILE A 49 13.32 -7.53 24.94
C ILE A 49 11.85 -7.43 25.33
N LYS A 50 11.54 -7.26 26.62
CA LYS A 50 10.15 -7.13 27.10
C LYS A 50 9.49 -5.87 26.56
N ASP A 51 10.22 -4.76 26.52
CA ASP A 51 9.69 -3.49 26.02
C ASP A 51 9.52 -3.51 24.49
N MET A 52 10.47 -4.09 23.75
CA MET A 52 10.32 -4.34 22.31
C MET A 52 9.11 -5.24 22.01
N LYS A 53 8.91 -6.33 22.77
CA LYS A 53 7.73 -7.21 22.62
C LYS A 53 6.42 -6.47 22.86
N LYS A 54 6.37 -5.57 23.85
CA LYS A 54 5.19 -4.72 24.10
C LYS A 54 4.92 -3.78 22.91
N GLN A 55 5.97 -3.16 22.36
CA GLN A 55 5.83 -2.29 21.19
C GLN A 55 5.31 -3.07 19.98
N ILE A 56 5.85 -4.26 19.71
CA ILE A 56 5.38 -5.15 18.64
C ILE A 56 3.90 -5.47 18.85
N ASN A 57 3.49 -5.89 20.05
CA ASN A 57 2.07 -6.20 20.32
C ASN A 57 1.15 -4.99 20.11
N ALA A 58 1.58 -3.79 20.53
CA ALA A 58 0.81 -2.57 20.31
C ALA A 58 0.67 -2.22 18.82
N ILE A 59 1.74 -2.39 18.03
CA ILE A 59 1.71 -2.20 16.57
C ILE A 59 0.81 -3.25 15.91
N THR A 60 0.94 -4.53 16.28
CA THR A 60 0.12 -5.62 15.76
C THR A 60 -1.37 -5.38 16.05
N GLN A 61 -1.72 -4.93 17.25
CA GLN A 61 -3.10 -4.57 17.59
C GLN A 61 -3.64 -3.42 16.74
N ARG A 62 -2.82 -2.39 16.48
CA ARG A 62 -3.19 -1.30 15.56
C ARG A 62 -3.37 -1.80 14.13
N LEU A 63 -2.47 -2.64 13.62
CA LEU A 63 -2.55 -3.22 12.27
C LEU A 63 -3.80 -4.08 12.06
N VAL A 64 -4.21 -4.85 13.05
CA VAL A 64 -5.45 -5.65 13.01
C VAL A 64 -6.67 -4.77 12.78
N GLN A 65 -6.71 -3.56 13.35
CA GLN A 65 -7.81 -2.61 13.13
C GLN A 65 -7.83 -2.13 11.67
N VAL A 66 -6.69 -1.72 11.10
CA VAL A 66 -6.57 -1.17 9.72
C VAL A 66 -6.89 -2.17 8.61
N ASN A 67 -6.81 -3.48 8.88
CA ASN A 67 -7.11 -4.52 7.91
C ASN A 67 -8.60 -4.89 7.80
N THR A 68 -9.47 -4.20 8.53
CA THR A 68 -10.91 -4.50 8.49
C THR A 68 -11.54 -3.89 7.24
N ILE A 69 -12.39 -4.66 6.55
CA ILE A 69 -13.13 -4.21 5.36
C ILE A 69 -13.90 -2.90 5.64
N GLU A 70 -14.43 -2.76 6.86
CA GLU A 70 -15.15 -1.57 7.33
C GLU A 70 -14.28 -0.31 7.36
N GLN A 71 -13.01 -0.43 7.75
CA GLN A 71 -12.09 0.71 7.74
C GLN A 71 -11.73 1.12 6.32
N MET A 72 -11.54 0.15 5.41
CA MET A 72 -11.36 0.43 3.98
C MET A 72 -12.58 1.17 3.41
N LEU A 73 -13.80 0.70 3.70
CA LEU A 73 -15.04 1.38 3.30
C LEU A 73 -15.13 2.79 3.89
N THR A 74 -14.73 2.97 5.15
CA THR A 74 -14.73 4.28 5.83
C THR A 74 -13.74 5.25 5.18
N LEU A 75 -12.54 4.78 4.84
CA LEU A 75 -11.53 5.58 4.14
C LEU A 75 -11.98 5.89 2.71
N CYS A 76 -12.55 4.92 2.00
CA CYS A 76 -13.12 5.14 0.68
C CYS A 76 -14.21 6.20 0.72
N ASN A 77 -15.15 6.13 1.67
CA ASN A 77 -16.19 7.16 1.82
C ASN A 77 -15.63 8.54 2.20
N LYS A 78 -14.47 8.60 2.87
CA LYS A 78 -13.81 9.86 3.25
C LYS A 78 -13.13 10.54 2.07
N PHE A 79 -12.44 9.78 1.23
CA PHE A 79 -11.59 10.31 0.16
C PHE A 79 -12.24 10.23 -1.23
N LEU A 80 -13.22 9.35 -1.41
CA LEU A 80 -13.96 9.17 -2.65
C LEU A 80 -15.44 9.51 -2.39
N PRO A 81 -16.10 10.21 -3.32
CA PRO A 81 -17.53 10.43 -3.18
C PRO A 81 -18.32 9.10 -3.19
N PRO A 82 -19.53 9.05 -2.59
CA PRO A 82 -20.28 7.80 -2.40
C PRO A 82 -20.62 7.06 -3.70
N ILE A 83 -20.80 7.81 -4.79
CA ILE A 83 -21.04 7.30 -6.14
C ILE A 83 -19.93 6.35 -6.61
N TYR A 84 -18.69 6.58 -6.17
CA TYR A 84 -17.51 5.81 -6.61
C TYR A 84 -17.41 4.48 -5.85
N VAL A 85 -17.76 4.48 -4.55
CA VAL A 85 -17.70 3.28 -3.68
C VAL A 85 -18.72 2.22 -4.10
N ASN A 86 -19.93 2.65 -4.50
CA ASN A 86 -20.98 1.73 -4.96
C ASN A 86 -20.62 0.96 -6.25
N ARG A 87 -19.69 1.48 -7.07
CA ARG A 87 -19.25 0.82 -8.30
C ARG A 87 -18.29 -0.35 -8.06
N ILE A 88 -17.41 -0.23 -7.07
CA ILE A 88 -16.44 -1.29 -6.75
C ILE A 88 -17.18 -2.60 -6.40
N ASN A 89 -18.38 -2.48 -5.83
CA ASN A 89 -19.17 -3.63 -5.35
C ASN A 89 -20.12 -4.24 -6.39
N THR A 90 -20.28 -3.64 -7.58
CA THR A 90 -21.31 -4.07 -8.56
C THR A 90 -20.69 -4.55 -9.86
N LYS A 91 -20.89 -5.84 -10.20
CA LYS A 91 -20.50 -6.43 -11.49
C LYS A 91 -21.54 -6.12 -12.59
N ALA A 92 -21.89 -4.85 -12.78
CA ALA A 92 -22.91 -4.49 -13.75
C ALA A 92 -22.34 -4.50 -15.19
N VAL A 93 -23.04 -5.20 -16.09
CA VAL A 93 -22.73 -5.22 -17.53
C VAL A 93 -23.28 -3.93 -18.15
N GLY A 94 -22.39 -3.10 -18.71
CA GLY A 94 -22.75 -1.83 -19.35
C GLY A 94 -23.06 -0.75 -18.31
N TYR A 95 -22.20 0.28 -18.24
CA TYR A 95 -22.36 1.38 -17.29
C TYR A 95 -22.24 2.72 -17.99
N ARG A 96 -23.17 3.63 -17.67
CA ARG A 96 -23.13 5.01 -18.11
C ARG A 96 -22.43 5.87 -17.04
N TYR A 97 -21.28 6.41 -17.39
CA TYR A 97 -20.49 7.24 -16.47
C TYR A 97 -21.17 8.59 -16.19
N SER A 98 -21.24 8.97 -14.92
CA SER A 98 -21.62 10.33 -14.52
C SER A 98 -20.57 11.33 -14.99
N ASN A 99 -20.96 12.60 -15.18
CA ASN A 99 -20.04 13.61 -15.68
C ASN A 99 -18.90 13.90 -14.69
N GLU A 100 -19.17 13.90 -13.38
CA GLU A 100 -18.15 14.00 -12.33
C GLU A 100 -17.13 12.85 -12.43
N PHE A 101 -17.61 11.62 -12.65
CA PHE A 101 -16.73 10.46 -12.78
C PHE A 101 -15.86 10.55 -14.03
N LYS A 102 -16.42 11.06 -15.14
CA LYS A 102 -15.66 11.32 -16.36
C LYS A 102 -14.59 12.39 -16.13
N GLN A 103 -14.91 13.47 -15.42
CA GLN A 103 -13.95 14.52 -15.09
C GLN A 103 -12.81 13.98 -14.25
N LEU A 104 -13.10 13.23 -13.17
CA LEU A 104 -12.05 12.59 -12.36
C LEU A 104 -11.15 11.68 -13.21
N ALA A 105 -11.75 10.85 -14.05
CA ALA A 105 -11.01 9.95 -14.93
C ALA A 105 -10.12 10.71 -15.92
N LEU A 106 -10.61 11.81 -16.51
CA LEU A 106 -9.82 12.67 -17.38
C LEU A 106 -8.67 13.34 -16.62
N THR A 107 -8.93 13.86 -15.41
CA THR A 107 -7.91 14.48 -14.56
C THR A 107 -6.77 13.51 -14.30
N ILE A 108 -7.06 12.28 -13.87
CA ILE A 108 -6.02 11.26 -13.63
C ILE A 108 -5.29 10.91 -14.94
N TYR A 109 -6.04 10.74 -16.05
CA TYR A 109 -5.46 10.38 -17.34
C TYR A 109 -4.49 11.43 -17.89
N PHE A 110 -4.83 12.72 -17.78
CA PHE A 110 -3.99 13.81 -18.25
C PHE A 110 -2.83 14.15 -17.30
N LEU A 111 -3.00 13.96 -15.99
CA LEU A 111 -1.91 14.09 -15.03
C LEU A 111 -0.88 12.98 -15.22
N GLU A 112 -1.32 11.72 -15.19
CA GLU A 112 -0.41 10.58 -15.31
C GLU A 112 -1.09 9.38 -15.98
N PRO A 113 -0.89 9.18 -17.31
CA PRO A 113 -1.49 8.07 -18.05
C PRO A 113 -1.06 6.69 -17.53
N ARG A 114 0.13 6.58 -16.93
CA ARG A 114 0.64 5.33 -16.37
C ARG A 114 -0.10 4.95 -15.09
N ALA A 115 -0.22 5.88 -14.15
CA ALA A 115 -1.04 5.70 -12.95
C ALA A 115 -2.51 5.42 -13.31
N TYR A 116 -3.05 6.07 -14.34
CA TYR A 116 -4.40 5.78 -14.81
C TYR A 116 -4.59 4.31 -15.17
N ARG A 117 -3.67 3.72 -15.93
CA ARG A 117 -3.73 2.30 -16.32
C ARG A 117 -3.64 1.37 -15.13
N PHE A 118 -2.79 1.71 -14.17
CA PHE A 118 -2.66 0.96 -12.93
C PHE A 118 -3.95 0.98 -12.11
N LEU A 119 -4.56 2.16 -11.95
CA LEU A 119 -5.78 2.36 -11.15
C LEU A 119 -7.06 1.91 -11.87
N GLN A 120 -7.00 1.66 -13.19
CA GLN A 120 -8.18 1.39 -14.01
C GLN A 120 -8.97 0.18 -13.51
N SER A 121 -8.29 -0.91 -13.16
CA SER A 121 -8.92 -2.13 -12.67
C SER A 121 -9.49 -1.96 -11.26
N THR A 122 -8.75 -1.29 -10.37
CA THR A 122 -9.12 -1.10 -8.96
C THR A 122 -10.33 -0.16 -8.79
N LEU A 123 -10.37 0.93 -9.55
CA LEU A 123 -11.43 1.96 -9.42
C LEU A 123 -12.51 1.85 -10.51
N ALA A 124 -12.49 0.79 -11.31
CA ALA A 124 -13.40 0.59 -12.44
C ALA A 124 -13.47 1.81 -13.38
N LEU A 125 -12.33 2.47 -13.65
CA LEU A 125 -12.27 3.68 -14.48
C LEU A 125 -12.66 3.38 -15.94
N PRO A 126 -13.11 4.39 -16.71
CA PRO A 126 -13.49 4.20 -18.10
C PRO A 126 -12.33 3.63 -18.93
N ASN A 127 -12.64 2.88 -19.98
CA ASN A 127 -11.61 2.55 -20.95
C ASN A 127 -11.11 3.86 -21.59
N PRO A 128 -9.81 4.05 -21.83
CA PRO A 128 -9.32 5.24 -22.52
C PRO A 128 -9.89 5.44 -23.92
N CYS A 129 -10.39 4.41 -24.60
CA CYS A 129 -11.22 4.63 -25.79
C CYS A 129 -12.48 5.45 -25.46
N THR A 130 -13.13 5.16 -24.33
CA THR A 130 -14.23 5.97 -23.79
C THR A 130 -13.77 7.39 -23.44
N LEU A 131 -12.59 7.56 -22.83
CA LEU A 131 -12.05 8.90 -22.56
C LEU A 131 -11.84 9.70 -23.85
N ARG A 132 -11.29 9.08 -24.90
CA ARG A 132 -11.13 9.72 -26.22
C ARG A 132 -12.48 10.20 -26.77
N CYS A 133 -13.52 9.38 -26.68
CA CYS A 133 -14.87 9.78 -27.10
C CYS A 133 -15.41 10.95 -26.27
N ILE A 134 -15.12 10.99 -24.97
CA ILE A 134 -15.53 12.10 -24.10
C ILE A 134 -14.79 13.38 -24.49
N THR A 135 -13.47 13.33 -24.65
CA THR A 135 -12.63 14.49 -25.00
C THR A 135 -12.97 15.06 -26.37
N THR A 136 -13.45 14.23 -27.30
CA THR A 136 -13.77 14.72 -28.65
C THR A 136 -15.01 15.60 -28.72
N ASN A 137 -15.82 15.62 -27.67
CA ASN A 137 -16.96 16.53 -27.55
C ASN A 137 -16.59 17.86 -26.89
N TYR A 138 -15.36 18.02 -26.40
CA TYR A 138 -14.92 19.31 -25.85
C TYR A 138 -14.42 20.19 -26.99
N GLU A 139 -15.16 21.27 -27.26
CA GLU A 139 -14.67 22.36 -28.10
C GLU A 139 -13.70 23.20 -27.27
N ILE A 140 -12.46 23.34 -27.78
CA ILE A 140 -11.48 24.25 -27.21
C ILE A 140 -11.77 25.62 -27.84
N THR A 141 -12.63 26.42 -27.19
CA THR A 141 -12.84 27.81 -27.57
C THR A 141 -11.70 28.67 -26.98
N PRO A 142 -10.94 29.41 -27.79
CA PRO A 142 -9.89 30.28 -27.29
C PRO A 142 -10.49 31.58 -26.76
N GLU A 143 -11.14 31.52 -25.59
CA GLU A 143 -11.68 32.70 -24.89
C GLU A 143 -10.67 33.36 -23.93
N CYS A 144 -9.39 32.95 -23.99
CA CYS A 144 -8.34 33.49 -23.15
C CYS A 144 -7.10 33.88 -23.97
N VAL A 145 -6.40 34.92 -23.50
CA VAL A 145 -5.12 35.36 -24.06
C VAL A 145 -4.03 34.41 -23.57
N LEU A 146 -3.58 33.51 -24.44
CA LEU A 146 -2.42 32.64 -24.18
C LEU A 146 -1.15 33.33 -24.67
N CYS A 147 -0.32 33.81 -23.75
CA CYS A 147 1.03 34.25 -24.06
C CYS A 147 1.94 33.02 -24.21
N ALA A 148 2.15 32.56 -25.44
CA ALA A 148 3.10 31.50 -25.77
C ALA A 148 4.32 32.09 -26.48
N ASP A 149 5.53 31.68 -26.08
CA ASP A 149 6.75 31.95 -26.84
C ASP A 149 6.89 30.92 -27.98
N LYS A 150 7.85 31.12 -28.89
CA LYS A 150 8.07 30.27 -30.06
C LYS A 150 8.39 28.82 -29.66
N MET A 151 7.43 27.92 -29.86
CA MET A 151 7.63 26.47 -29.69
C MET A 151 7.98 25.81 -31.03
N SER A 152 9.10 25.08 -31.07
CA SER A 152 9.47 24.30 -32.27
C SER A 152 8.70 22.99 -32.30
N ILE A 153 7.69 22.89 -33.17
CA ILE A 153 6.88 21.69 -33.37
C ILE A 153 7.45 20.92 -34.56
N LYS A 154 7.49 19.58 -34.48
CA LYS A 154 7.84 18.75 -35.65
C LYS A 154 6.73 18.87 -36.71
N SER A 155 7.08 19.34 -37.90
CA SER A 155 6.18 19.36 -39.05
C SER A 155 5.89 17.93 -39.49
N ASN A 156 4.67 17.47 -39.27
CA ASN A 156 4.22 16.15 -39.69
C ASN A 156 2.84 16.31 -40.35
N LEU A 157 2.65 15.58 -41.45
CA LEU A 157 1.39 15.56 -42.18
C LEU A 157 0.50 14.44 -41.65
N PHE A 158 -0.72 14.76 -41.24
CA PHE A 158 -1.67 13.78 -40.73
C PHE A 158 -3.04 13.99 -41.35
N TYR A 159 -3.68 12.89 -41.76
CA TYR A 159 -5.06 12.93 -42.21
C TYR A 159 -6.02 12.71 -41.03
N ASN A 160 -6.93 13.66 -40.81
CA ASN A 160 -7.95 13.58 -39.79
C ASN A 160 -9.22 12.94 -40.36
N ILE A 161 -9.38 11.64 -40.12
CA ILE A 161 -10.50 10.83 -40.61
C ILE A 161 -11.86 11.39 -40.20
N ARG A 162 -11.97 12.08 -39.06
CA ARG A 162 -13.26 12.57 -38.56
C ARG A 162 -13.76 13.81 -39.28
N LYS A 163 -12.82 14.66 -39.73
CA LYS A 163 -13.11 15.93 -40.40
C LYS A 163 -12.86 15.88 -41.90
N ASP A 164 -12.35 14.74 -42.40
CA ASP A 164 -11.95 14.56 -43.79
C ASP A 164 -10.98 15.65 -44.27
N GLU A 165 -9.96 15.94 -43.47
CA GLU A 165 -9.00 17.02 -43.73
C GLU A 165 -7.55 16.58 -43.51
N ILE A 166 -6.63 17.14 -44.29
CA ILE A 166 -5.19 16.97 -44.09
C ILE A 166 -4.67 18.10 -43.19
N ILE A 167 -4.13 17.73 -42.03
CA ILE A 167 -3.52 18.63 -41.04
C ILE A 167 -2.00 18.62 -41.21
N GLY A 168 -1.37 19.79 -41.20
CA GLY A 168 0.09 19.92 -41.23
C GLY A 168 0.61 20.90 -42.28
N PHE A 169 -0.23 21.33 -43.21
CA PHE A 169 0.05 22.48 -44.07
C PHE A 169 -0.29 23.77 -43.30
N ASN A 170 0.70 24.35 -42.63
CA ASN A 170 0.58 25.76 -42.22
C ASN A 170 1.10 26.61 -43.39
N GLU A 171 0.19 27.12 -44.21
CA GLU A 171 0.51 28.25 -45.07
C GLU A 171 0.78 29.46 -44.17
N THR A 172 2.06 29.74 -43.93
CA THR A 172 2.45 31.08 -43.49
C THR A 172 2.30 31.98 -44.72
N ASN A 173 1.08 32.46 -44.95
CA ASN A 173 0.82 33.49 -45.94
C ASN A 173 1.52 34.77 -45.48
N ASN A 174 2.80 34.89 -45.86
CA ASN A 174 3.51 36.16 -45.85
C ASN A 174 3.03 36.95 -47.08
N ARG A 175 2.04 37.81 -46.87
CA ARG A 175 1.82 39.02 -47.66
C ARG A 175 1.07 40.06 -46.86
#